data_AF-A0AAD9E318-F1
#
_entry.id   AF-A0AAD9E318-F1
#
_cell.length_a   1.000
_cell.length_b   1.000
_cell.length_c   1.000
_cell.angle_alpha   90.00
_cell.angle_beta   90.00
_cell.angle_gamma   90.00
#
_symmetry.space_group_name_H-M   'P 1'
#
loop_
_entity.id
_entity.type
_entity.pdbx_description
1 polymer ?
#
loop_
_entity_poly.entity_id
_entity_poly.type
_entity_poly.pdbx_seq_one_letter_code
_entity_poly.pdbx_strand_id
1 'polypeptide(L)'
;SSPPAPWLTETLCCHRRELRTAERQRRKSRIDSDLSSYKSLLSKCSLEVTSAQSSYYREKFEESSSDPRKLFMIFSSLLNPPPPLPSSSLTPEDFTTFFEEKVAAIRQSLSSIPTLSTSVHSLASNSLTSFSPLSSDEILQLLTSSNLTTCPLDPIPSALFQTIARYLLPFISVIINNSLSSGYVPVSSQKPLDEQFIINCLFFSPRTSGMIPISLATNQHILQFGVTGSAWRWFQSYLDGRSYQ
;
A
#
# COMPACT_ATOMS: atom_id res chain seq x y z
N SER A 1 10.96 -3.45 -15.12
CA SER A 1 11.40 -2.48 -14.09
C SER A 1 12.25 -1.44 -14.78
N SER A 2 11.82 -0.17 -14.81
CA SER A 2 12.70 0.91 -15.29
C SER A 2 13.84 1.10 -14.27
N PRO A 3 15.09 1.32 -14.70
CA PRO A 3 16.16 1.63 -13.77
C PRO A 3 15.80 2.86 -12.93
N PRO A 4 16.17 2.89 -11.64
CA PRO A 4 15.93 4.05 -10.80
C PRO A 4 16.59 5.28 -11.41
N ALA A 5 15.95 6.44 -11.24
CA ALA A 5 16.48 7.69 -11.75
C ALA A 5 17.91 7.91 -11.23
N PRO A 6 18.87 8.30 -12.08
CA PRO A 6 20.29 8.33 -11.71
C PRO A 6 20.63 9.36 -10.62
N TRP A 7 19.79 10.39 -10.47
CA TRP A 7 19.90 11.40 -9.39
C TRP A 7 19.26 10.96 -8.07
N LEU A 8 18.60 9.79 -8.03
CA LEU A 8 17.93 9.28 -6.83
C LEU A 8 18.93 8.49 -5.97
N THR A 9 19.66 9.20 -5.12
CA THR A 9 20.63 8.64 -4.18
C THR A 9 19.95 7.90 -3.01
N GLU A 10 20.72 7.04 -2.32
CA GLU A 10 20.24 6.34 -1.11
C GLU A 10 19.81 7.32 0.00
N THR A 11 20.48 8.46 0.10
CA THR A 11 20.13 9.54 1.04
C THR A 11 18.74 10.11 0.75
N LEU A 12 18.41 10.40 -0.51
CA LEU A 12 17.07 10.84 -0.91
C LEU A 12 16.01 9.76 -0.67
N CYS A 13 16.36 8.49 -0.89
CA CYS A 13 15.50 7.37 -0.54
C CYS A 13 15.23 7.28 0.97
N CYS A 14 16.20 7.63 1.82
CA CYS A 14 16.03 7.73 3.26
C CYS A 14 15.05 8.85 3.63
N HIS A 15 15.26 10.07 3.12
CA HIS A 15 14.37 11.20 3.39
C HIS A 15 12.93 10.95 2.91
N ARG A 16 12.73 10.27 1.77
CA ARG A 16 11.40 9.84 1.31
C ARG A 16 10.75 8.80 2.25
N ARG A 17 11.55 7.92 2.88
CA ARG A 17 11.05 6.97 3.90
C ARG A 17 10.62 7.72 5.16
N GLU A 18 11.45 8.63 5.66
CA GLU A 18 11.14 9.49 6.81
C GLU A 18 9.86 10.30 6.58
N LEU A 19 9.72 10.91 5.40
CA LEU A 19 8.51 11.65 5.01
C LEU A 19 7.25 10.78 5.08
N ARG A 20 7.31 9.54 4.58
CA ARG A 20 6.18 8.60 4.67
C ARG A 20 5.88 8.19 6.12
N THR A 21 6.90 8.05 6.95
CA THR A 21 6.73 7.75 8.38
C THR A 21 6.02 8.90 9.09
N ALA A 22 6.48 10.14 8.88
CA ALA A 22 5.85 11.34 9.42
C ALA A 22 4.41 11.51 8.92
N GLU A 23 4.15 11.20 7.64
CA GLU A 23 2.80 11.23 7.07
C GLU A 23 1.86 10.22 7.76
N ARG A 24 2.34 8.99 8.01
CA ARG A 24 1.57 7.96 8.74
C ARG A 24 1.30 8.39 10.18
N GLN A 25 2.30 8.97 10.85
CA GLN A 25 2.16 9.48 12.21
C GLN A 25 1.11 10.59 12.26
N ARG A 26 1.21 11.60 11.39
CA ARG A 26 0.21 12.67 11.25
C ARG A 26 -1.21 12.12 11.06
N ARG A 27 -1.39 11.12 10.18
CA ARG A 27 -2.70 10.50 9.95
C ARG A 27 -3.26 9.80 11.20
N LYS A 28 -2.37 9.25 12.05
CA LYS A 28 -2.73 8.56 13.29
C LYS A 28 -3.06 9.52 14.43
N SER A 29 -2.21 10.51 14.70
CA SER A 29 -2.33 11.41 15.84
C SER A 29 -3.28 12.59 15.61
N ARG A 30 -3.35 13.11 14.38
CA ARG A 30 -4.16 14.28 13.98
C ARG A 30 -3.91 15.55 14.81
N ILE A 31 -2.69 15.74 15.31
CA ILE A 31 -2.27 16.95 16.05
C ILE A 31 -1.45 17.91 15.18
N ASP A 32 -1.48 19.21 15.50
CA ASP A 32 -0.82 20.26 14.71
C ASP A 32 0.71 20.18 14.74
N SER A 33 1.29 19.68 15.83
CA SER A 33 2.73 19.43 15.92
C SER A 33 3.21 18.46 14.83
N ASP A 34 2.49 17.34 14.65
CA ASP A 34 2.84 16.34 13.65
C ASP A 34 2.58 16.82 12.21
N LEU A 35 1.56 17.67 12.01
CA LEU A 35 1.36 18.37 10.74
C LEU A 35 2.53 19.29 10.40
N SER A 36 3.02 20.04 11.38
CA SER A 36 4.14 20.98 11.22
C SER A 36 5.43 20.24 10.90
N SER A 37 5.73 19.17 11.64
CA SER A 37 6.86 18.27 11.36
C SER A 37 6.80 17.67 9.97
N TYR A 38 5.63 17.14 9.55
CA TYR A 38 5.43 16.62 8.21
C TYR A 38 5.66 17.67 7.12
N LYS A 39 5.11 18.89 7.27
CA LYS A 39 5.30 19.99 6.32
C LYS A 39 6.77 20.40 6.21
N SER A 40 7.49 20.47 7.33
CA SER A 40 8.92 20.77 7.35
C SER A 40 9.72 19.71 6.58
N LEU A 41 9.47 18.43 6.85
CA LEU A 41 10.11 17.32 6.13
C LEU A 41 9.77 17.31 4.64
N LEU A 42 8.52 17.63 4.28
CA LEU A 42 8.08 17.72 2.89
C LEU A 42 8.85 18.81 2.14
N SER A 43 8.97 20.00 2.74
CA SER A 43 9.72 21.12 2.16
C SER A 43 11.19 20.77 1.99
N LYS A 44 11.82 20.20 3.03
CA LYS A 44 13.23 19.74 2.97
C LYS A 44 13.45 18.71 1.88
N CYS A 45 12.63 17.65 1.84
CA CYS A 45 12.74 16.59 0.85
C CYS A 45 12.52 17.13 -0.57
N SER A 46 11.57 18.05 -0.77
CA SER A 46 11.36 18.69 -2.07
C SER A 46 12.58 19.47 -2.53
N LEU A 47 13.17 20.27 -1.64
CA LEU A 47 14.35 21.09 -1.94
C LEU A 47 15.56 20.22 -2.31
N GLU A 48 15.81 19.15 -1.56
CA GLU A 48 16.91 18.24 -1.85
C GLU A 48 16.72 17.46 -3.14
N VAL A 49 15.49 17.01 -3.45
CA VAL A 49 15.18 16.35 -4.72
C VAL A 49 15.45 17.30 -5.88
N THR A 50 14.96 18.55 -5.80
CA THR A 50 15.22 19.56 -6.83
C THR A 50 16.72 19.85 -6.96
N SER A 51 17.44 20.02 -5.85
CA SER A 51 18.87 20.27 -5.84
C SER A 51 19.68 19.14 -6.47
N ALA A 52 19.36 17.89 -6.13
CA ALA A 52 20.02 16.71 -6.69
C ALA A 52 19.75 16.57 -8.19
N GLN A 53 18.50 16.77 -8.61
CA GLN A 53 18.13 16.73 -10.02
C GLN A 53 18.84 17.82 -10.82
N SER A 54 18.84 19.07 -10.33
CA SER A 54 19.55 20.19 -10.95
C SER A 54 21.06 19.94 -11.04
N SER A 55 21.67 19.44 -9.97
CA SER A 55 23.12 19.16 -9.96
C SER A 55 23.47 18.09 -10.98
N TYR A 56 22.71 17.00 -11.04
CA TYR A 56 22.90 15.92 -12.00
C TYR A 56 22.81 16.40 -13.45
N TYR A 57 21.76 17.15 -13.81
CA TYR A 57 21.62 17.62 -15.19
C TYR A 57 22.65 18.69 -15.53
N ARG A 58 23.04 19.55 -14.58
CA ARG A 58 24.11 20.53 -14.78
C ARG A 58 25.43 19.85 -15.11
N GLU A 59 25.84 18.88 -14.31
CA GLU A 59 27.06 18.08 -14.55
C GLU A 59 26.97 17.36 -15.90
N LYS A 60 25.83 16.72 -16.20
CA LYS A 60 25.62 16.03 -17.47
C LYS A 60 25.72 16.95 -18.71
N PHE A 61 25.29 18.21 -18.57
CA PHE A 61 25.44 19.22 -19.62
C PHE A 61 26.89 19.68 -19.75
N GLU A 62 27.60 19.88 -18.64
CA GLU A 62 29.02 20.25 -18.62
C GLU A 62 29.88 19.14 -19.25
N GLU A 63 29.65 17.88 -18.91
CA GLU A 63 30.32 16.71 -19.50
C GLU A 63 30.08 16.58 -21.02
N SER A 64 28.91 17.04 -21.48
CA SER A 64 28.49 16.94 -22.89
C SER A 64 28.74 18.23 -23.68
N SER A 65 29.40 19.24 -23.10
CA SER A 65 29.48 20.59 -23.69
C SER A 65 30.16 20.64 -25.06
N SER A 66 31.06 19.70 -25.32
CA SER A 66 31.85 19.62 -26.56
C SER A 66 31.11 18.95 -27.72
N ASP A 67 29.93 18.36 -27.48
CA ASP A 67 29.15 17.63 -28.49
C ASP A 67 27.71 18.17 -28.57
N PRO A 68 27.43 19.07 -29.55
CA PRO A 68 26.10 19.65 -29.74
C PRO A 68 24.99 18.61 -29.99
N ARG A 69 25.31 17.45 -30.60
CA ARG A 69 24.32 16.39 -30.84
C ARG A 69 23.91 15.73 -29.53
N LYS A 70 24.85 15.46 -28.63
CA LYS A 70 24.57 14.92 -27.29
C LYS A 70 23.77 15.92 -26.45
N LEU A 71 24.12 17.21 -26.48
CA LEU A 71 23.34 18.24 -25.80
C LEU A 71 21.89 18.27 -26.31
N PHE A 72 21.71 18.27 -27.63
CA PHE A 72 20.37 18.25 -28.22
C PHE A 72 19.59 16.99 -27.84
N MET A 73 20.22 15.82 -27.81
CA MET A 73 19.60 14.58 -27.33
C MET A 73 19.14 14.70 -25.86
N ILE A 74 19.98 15.26 -24.99
CA ILE A 74 19.63 15.48 -23.57
C ILE A 74 18.42 16.43 -23.47
N PHE A 75 18.46 17.58 -24.16
CA PHE A 75 17.34 18.53 -24.19
C PHE A 75 16.06 17.90 -24.72
N SER A 76 16.14 17.19 -25.86
CA SER A 76 14.98 16.51 -26.44
C SER A 76 14.39 15.47 -25.50
N SER A 77 15.21 14.74 -24.74
CA SER A 77 14.73 13.77 -23.75
C SER A 77 13.99 14.41 -22.57
N LEU A 78 14.36 15.65 -22.21
CA LEU A 78 13.74 16.39 -21.11
C LEU A 78 12.44 17.06 -21.54
N LEU A 79 12.40 17.61 -22.75
CA LEU A 79 11.24 18.31 -23.30
C LEU A 79 10.18 17.35 -23.84
N ASN A 80 10.62 16.21 -24.39
CA ASN A 80 9.77 15.17 -24.95
C ASN A 80 10.00 13.88 -24.15
N PRO A 81 9.48 13.77 -22.92
CA PRO A 81 9.55 12.52 -22.17
C PRO A 81 8.90 11.41 -23.01
N PRO A 82 9.45 10.17 -22.97
CA PRO A 82 8.84 9.05 -23.67
C PRO A 82 7.39 8.92 -23.21
N PRO A 83 6.46 8.56 -24.11
CA PRO A 83 5.08 8.29 -23.72
C PRO A 83 5.08 7.31 -22.55
N PRO A 84 4.16 7.47 -21.59
CA PRO A 84 4.04 6.52 -20.50
C PRO A 84 4.02 5.12 -21.10
N LEU A 85 4.78 4.19 -20.48
CA LEU A 85 4.73 2.78 -20.84
C LEU A 85 3.24 2.41 -21.02
N PRO A 86 2.85 1.74 -22.11
CA PRO A 86 1.48 1.32 -22.28
C PRO A 86 1.07 0.64 -20.98
N SER A 87 -0.08 1.04 -20.44
CA SER A 87 -0.67 0.38 -19.26
C SER A 87 -0.50 -1.11 -19.47
N SER A 88 0.18 -1.77 -18.54
CA SER A 88 0.40 -3.22 -18.58
C SER A 88 -0.85 -3.86 -19.13
N SER A 89 -0.74 -4.62 -20.23
CA SER A 89 -1.88 -5.18 -20.98
C SER A 89 -2.72 -6.17 -20.17
N LEU A 90 -2.47 -6.25 -18.87
CA LEU A 90 -3.21 -7.01 -17.89
C LEU A 90 -4.57 -6.37 -17.74
N THR A 91 -5.56 -7.05 -18.26
CA THR A 91 -6.97 -6.77 -18.05
C THR A 91 -7.36 -7.20 -16.62
N PRO A 92 -8.46 -6.66 -16.07
CA PRO A 92 -9.06 -7.21 -14.84
C PRO A 92 -9.32 -8.72 -14.96
N GLU A 93 -9.67 -9.19 -16.16
CA GLU A 93 -9.87 -10.60 -16.48
C GLU A 93 -8.58 -11.42 -16.30
N ASP A 94 -7.42 -10.92 -16.77
CA ASP A 94 -6.12 -11.58 -16.56
C ASP A 94 -5.76 -11.69 -15.07
N PHE A 95 -6.21 -10.73 -14.27
CA PHE A 95 -6.05 -10.79 -12.82
C PHE A 95 -6.95 -11.87 -12.22
N THR A 96 -8.22 -11.94 -12.62
CA THR A 96 -9.14 -12.97 -12.12
C THR A 96 -8.69 -14.37 -12.51
N THR A 97 -8.31 -14.59 -13.77
CA THR A 97 -7.86 -15.89 -14.27
C THR A 97 -6.60 -16.33 -13.56
N PHE A 98 -5.62 -15.44 -13.35
CA PHE A 98 -4.42 -15.75 -12.60
C PHE A 98 -4.72 -16.27 -11.18
N PHE A 99 -5.65 -15.63 -10.46
CA PHE A 99 -5.99 -16.07 -9.11
C PHE A 99 -6.79 -17.36 -9.10
N GLU A 100 -7.71 -17.54 -10.03
CA GLU A 100 -8.46 -18.79 -10.20
C GLU A 100 -7.52 -19.97 -10.50
N GLU A 101 -6.62 -19.80 -11.47
CA GLU A 101 -5.60 -20.79 -11.83
C GLU A 101 -4.67 -21.08 -10.67
N LYS A 102 -4.21 -20.05 -9.94
CA LYS A 102 -3.35 -20.22 -8.78
C LYS A 102 -4.04 -20.98 -7.66
N VAL A 103 -5.32 -20.69 -7.38
CA VAL A 103 -6.11 -21.44 -6.40
C VAL A 103 -6.30 -22.88 -6.86
N ALA A 104 -6.60 -23.11 -8.14
CA ALA A 104 -6.72 -24.45 -8.71
C ALA A 104 -5.41 -25.25 -8.61
N ALA A 105 -4.27 -24.63 -8.92
CA ALA A 105 -2.95 -25.24 -8.81
C ALA A 105 -2.60 -25.60 -7.35
N ILE A 106 -2.90 -24.73 -6.39
CA ILE A 106 -2.73 -25.03 -4.96
C ILE A 106 -3.60 -26.24 -4.57
N ARG A 107 -4.88 -26.24 -4.94
CA ARG A 107 -5.78 -27.36 -4.65
C ARG A 107 -5.29 -28.67 -5.26
N GLN A 108 -4.83 -28.66 -6.52
CA GLN A 108 -4.27 -29.83 -7.18
C GLN A 108 -2.99 -30.31 -6.48
N SER A 109 -2.10 -29.40 -6.09
CA SER A 109 -0.88 -29.76 -5.37
C SER A 109 -1.18 -30.44 -4.04
N LEU A 110 -2.20 -29.97 -3.30
CA LEU A 110 -2.65 -30.59 -2.06
C LEU A 110 -3.31 -31.96 -2.29
N SER A 111 -4.09 -32.10 -3.37
CA SER A 111 -4.71 -33.38 -3.74
C SER A 111 -3.72 -34.42 -4.27
N SER A 112 -2.58 -33.98 -4.80
CA SER A 112 -1.51 -34.85 -5.31
C SER A 112 -0.56 -35.38 -4.25
N ILE A 113 -0.68 -34.91 -3.00
CA ILE A 113 -0.01 -35.54 -1.87
C ILE A 113 -0.60 -36.95 -1.81
N PRO A 114 0.18 -38.02 -2.08
CA PRO A 114 -0.30 -39.37 -1.87
C PRO A 114 -0.83 -39.38 -0.45
N THR A 115 -2.06 -39.85 -0.25
CA THR A 115 -2.48 -40.27 1.08
C THR A 115 -1.40 -41.22 1.53
N LEU A 116 -0.41 -40.72 2.27
CA LEU A 116 0.47 -41.54 3.05
C LEU A 116 -0.55 -42.37 3.80
N SER A 117 -0.53 -43.67 3.54
CA SER A 117 -1.24 -44.64 4.35
C SER A 117 -0.61 -44.44 5.72
N THR A 118 -1.13 -43.45 6.43
CA THR A 118 -0.78 -43.12 7.79
C THR A 118 -1.24 -44.39 8.46
N SER A 119 -0.28 -45.29 8.68
CA SER A 119 -0.33 -46.28 9.73
C SER A 119 -0.98 -45.52 10.87
N VAL A 120 -2.23 -45.88 11.14
CA VAL A 120 -3.02 -45.27 12.20
C VAL A 120 -2.32 -45.73 13.46
N HIS A 121 -1.19 -45.10 13.76
CA HIS A 121 -0.80 -44.87 15.13
C HIS A 121 -2.08 -44.34 15.73
N SER A 122 -2.65 -45.14 16.62
CA SER A 122 -3.74 -44.75 17.50
C SER A 122 -3.31 -43.44 18.15
N LEU A 123 -3.57 -42.35 17.44
CA LEU A 123 -3.53 -41.01 17.98
C LEU A 123 -4.61 -41.14 19.03
N ALA A 124 -4.19 -41.19 20.29
CA ALA A 124 -5.10 -41.08 21.42
C ALA A 124 -6.14 -40.06 21.00
N SER A 125 -7.39 -40.51 20.89
CA SER A 125 -8.52 -39.73 20.46
C SER A 125 -8.73 -38.68 21.53
N ASN A 126 -7.90 -37.65 21.49
CA ASN A 126 -7.96 -36.45 22.30
C ASN A 126 -9.12 -35.64 21.74
N SER A 127 -10.30 -36.22 21.82
CA SER A 127 -11.56 -35.56 21.56
C SER A 127 -11.76 -34.60 22.72
N LEU A 128 -11.85 -33.32 22.42
CA LEU A 128 -12.28 -32.32 23.39
C LEU A 128 -13.76 -32.60 23.66
N THR A 129 -14.03 -33.34 24.74
CA THR A 129 -15.40 -33.75 25.10
C THR A 129 -16.22 -32.61 25.70
N SER A 130 -15.56 -31.56 26.17
CA SER A 130 -16.20 -30.40 26.77
C SER A 130 -15.29 -29.18 26.75
N PHE A 131 -15.90 -28.00 26.81
CA PHE A 131 -15.23 -26.73 27.01
C PHE A 131 -15.67 -26.17 28.36
N SER A 132 -14.75 -25.57 29.11
CA SER A 132 -15.10 -24.81 30.30
C SER A 132 -15.72 -23.47 29.89
N PRO A 133 -16.79 -23.01 30.58
CA PRO A 133 -17.32 -21.67 30.34
C PRO A 133 -16.27 -20.61 30.68
N LEU A 134 -16.22 -19.56 29.88
CA LEU A 134 -15.36 -18.40 30.10
C LEU A 134 -16.04 -17.42 31.07
N SER A 135 -15.23 -16.80 31.92
CA SER A 135 -15.67 -15.70 32.79
C SER A 135 -15.88 -14.41 31.99
N SER A 136 -16.70 -13.50 32.53
CA SER A 136 -16.96 -12.20 31.88
C SER A 136 -15.69 -11.37 31.72
N ASP A 137 -14.73 -11.47 32.65
CA ASP A 137 -13.47 -10.73 32.58
C ASP A 137 -12.56 -11.27 31.46
N GLU A 138 -12.48 -12.59 31.30
CA GLU A 138 -11.74 -13.23 30.20
C GLU A 138 -12.34 -12.83 28.84
N ILE A 139 -13.67 -12.83 28.74
CA ILE A 139 -14.36 -12.43 27.51
C ILE A 139 -14.10 -10.95 27.21
N LEU A 140 -14.19 -10.07 28.21
CA LEU A 140 -13.90 -8.65 28.03
C LEU A 140 -12.45 -8.42 27.61
N GLN A 141 -11.51 -9.15 28.20
CA GLN A 141 -10.09 -9.10 27.83
C GLN A 141 -9.89 -9.55 26.38
N LEU A 142 -10.53 -10.63 25.94
CA LEU A 142 -10.47 -11.09 24.55
C LEU A 142 -11.04 -10.06 23.57
N LEU A 143 -12.15 -9.42 23.90
CA LEU A 143 -12.79 -8.40 23.06
C LEU A 143 -11.96 -7.11 22.95
N THR A 144 -11.22 -6.75 23.99
CA THR A 144 -10.45 -5.49 24.05
C THR A 144 -9.00 -5.65 23.58
N SER A 145 -8.40 -6.83 23.73
CA SER A 145 -7.03 -7.11 23.29
C SER A 145 -6.94 -7.55 21.83
N SER A 146 -8.05 -7.98 21.22
CA SER A 146 -8.08 -8.42 19.83
C SER A 146 -8.08 -7.24 18.86
N ASN A 147 -7.33 -7.38 17.76
CA ASN A 147 -7.39 -6.45 16.63
C ASN A 147 -8.62 -6.79 15.78
N LEU A 148 -9.80 -6.39 16.24
CA LEU A 148 -11.06 -6.66 15.53
C LEU A 148 -11.08 -5.94 14.17
N THR A 149 -11.26 -6.69 13.10
CA THR A 149 -11.41 -6.19 11.74
C THR A 149 -12.88 -5.95 11.42
N THR A 150 -13.18 -4.89 10.66
CA THR A 150 -14.55 -4.55 10.27
C THR A 150 -14.87 -5.12 8.89
N CYS A 151 -15.95 -5.89 8.78
CA CYS A 151 -16.51 -6.31 7.51
C CYS A 151 -17.56 -5.27 7.02
N PRO A 152 -17.68 -4.98 5.72
CA PRO A 152 -18.74 -4.11 5.19
C PRO A 152 -20.16 -4.62 5.47
N LEU A 153 -20.30 -5.92 5.76
CA LEU A 153 -21.56 -6.57 6.12
C LEU A 153 -21.85 -6.53 7.63
N ASP A 154 -20.90 -6.05 8.45
CA ASP A 154 -21.12 -5.92 9.88
C ASP A 154 -22.03 -4.72 10.16
N PRO A 155 -23.11 -4.88 10.93
CA PRO A 155 -23.98 -3.76 11.29
C PRO A 155 -23.29 -2.75 12.22
N ILE A 156 -22.18 -3.14 12.85
CA ILE A 156 -21.45 -2.32 13.82
C ILE A 156 -19.95 -2.39 13.50
N PRO A 157 -19.30 -1.25 13.22
CA PRO A 157 -17.85 -1.19 13.06
C PRO A 157 -17.11 -1.68 14.31
N SER A 158 -16.02 -2.40 14.12
CA SER A 158 -15.25 -3.05 15.20
C SER A 158 -14.76 -2.07 16.28
N ALA A 159 -14.37 -0.86 15.88
CA ALA A 159 -13.94 0.18 16.81
C ALA A 159 -15.09 0.66 17.71
N LEU A 160 -16.30 0.76 17.16
CA LEU A 160 -17.51 1.12 17.92
C LEU A 160 -17.88 -0.04 18.85
N PHE A 161 -17.84 -1.28 18.34
CA PHE A 161 -18.10 -2.49 19.11
C PHE A 161 -17.17 -2.61 20.33
N GLN A 162 -15.86 -2.37 20.18
CA GLN A 162 -14.91 -2.35 21.31
C GLN A 162 -15.26 -1.29 22.37
N THR A 163 -15.75 -0.14 21.94
CA THR A 163 -16.14 0.96 22.84
C THR A 163 -17.37 0.58 23.67
N ILE A 164 -18.33 -0.15 23.07
CA ILE A 164 -19.58 -0.56 23.73
C ILE A 164 -19.52 -1.98 24.31
N ALA A 165 -18.40 -2.70 24.17
CA ALA A 165 -18.27 -4.12 24.52
C ALA A 165 -18.66 -4.41 25.97
N ARG A 166 -18.36 -3.50 26.92
CA ARG A 166 -18.77 -3.67 28.32
C ARG A 166 -20.28 -3.71 28.52
N TYR A 167 -21.04 -2.98 27.72
CA TYR A 167 -22.51 -2.96 27.79
C TYR A 167 -23.13 -4.20 27.14
N LEU A 168 -22.45 -4.78 26.16
CA LEU A 168 -22.88 -6.00 25.46
C LEU A 168 -22.35 -7.29 26.12
N LEU A 169 -21.41 -7.16 27.05
CA LEU A 169 -20.73 -8.25 27.73
C LEU A 169 -21.66 -9.34 28.28
N PRO A 170 -22.76 -9.04 29.00
CA PRO A 170 -23.64 -10.09 29.51
C PRO A 170 -24.27 -10.92 28.39
N PHE A 171 -24.66 -10.28 27.28
CA PHE A 171 -25.24 -10.96 26.12
C PHE A 171 -24.20 -11.82 25.38
N ILE A 172 -23.02 -11.27 25.14
CA ILE A 172 -21.92 -11.97 24.47
C ILE A 172 -21.46 -13.16 25.30
N SER A 173 -21.39 -13.01 26.63
CA SER A 173 -20.99 -14.09 27.55
C SER A 173 -21.93 -15.28 27.48
N VAL A 174 -23.25 -15.02 27.44
CA VAL A 174 -24.27 -16.07 27.29
C VAL A 174 -24.12 -16.78 25.94
N ILE A 175 -23.93 -16.04 24.85
CA ILE A 175 -23.78 -16.62 23.50
C ILE A 175 -22.54 -17.53 23.43
N ILE A 176 -21.38 -17.03 23.88
CA ILE A 176 -20.12 -17.77 23.84
C ILE A 176 -20.21 -19.03 24.70
N ASN A 177 -20.66 -18.91 25.95
CA ASN A 177 -20.71 -20.05 26.86
C ASN A 177 -21.76 -21.09 26.45
N ASN A 178 -22.88 -20.66 25.85
CA ASN A 178 -23.85 -21.60 25.27
C ASN A 178 -23.28 -22.33 24.06
N SER A 179 -22.51 -21.66 23.20
CA SER A 179 -21.85 -22.30 22.05
C SER A 179 -20.78 -23.30 22.50
N LEU A 180 -19.95 -22.93 23.49
CA LEU A 180 -18.96 -23.81 24.10
C LEU A 180 -19.59 -25.03 24.78
N SER A 181 -20.71 -24.85 25.48
CA SER A 181 -21.39 -25.93 26.21
C SER A 181 -22.16 -26.88 25.29
N SER A 182 -22.79 -26.36 24.23
CA SER A 182 -23.55 -27.17 23.27
C SER A 182 -22.67 -27.83 22.21
N GLY A 183 -21.41 -27.39 22.06
CA GLY A 183 -20.55 -27.79 20.94
C GLY A 183 -21.11 -27.39 19.57
N TYR A 184 -22.16 -26.55 19.56
CA TYR A 184 -22.88 -26.14 18.37
C TYR A 184 -22.52 -24.69 18.06
N VAL A 185 -21.91 -24.50 16.90
CA VAL A 185 -21.80 -23.19 16.26
C VAL A 185 -22.91 -23.14 15.21
N PRO A 186 -23.81 -22.15 15.24
CA PRO A 186 -24.89 -22.06 14.27
C PRO A 186 -24.34 -22.06 12.84
N VAL A 187 -24.99 -22.82 11.95
CA VAL A 187 -24.57 -23.03 10.55
C VAL A 187 -24.49 -21.71 9.77
N SER A 188 -25.18 -20.66 10.22
CA SER A 188 -25.06 -19.29 9.71
C SER A 188 -23.64 -18.71 9.81
N SER A 189 -22.81 -19.19 10.74
CA SER A 189 -21.40 -18.78 10.88
C SER A 189 -20.45 -19.53 9.92
N GLN A 190 -20.93 -20.52 9.17
CA GLN A 190 -20.13 -21.32 8.23
C GLN A 190 -20.44 -21.04 6.75
N LYS A 191 -21.51 -20.29 6.45
CA LYS A 191 -21.88 -19.92 5.08
C LYS A 191 -21.46 -18.49 4.77
N PRO A 192 -20.87 -18.23 3.59
CA PRO A 192 -20.84 -16.88 3.06
C PRO A 192 -22.25 -16.55 2.55
N LEU A 193 -22.71 -15.38 2.98
CA LEU A 193 -23.86 -14.63 2.46
C LEU A 193 -25.23 -14.92 3.09
N ASP A 194 -25.85 -13.79 3.40
CA ASP A 194 -27.22 -13.50 3.78
C ASP A 194 -27.63 -13.82 5.23
N GLU A 195 -27.64 -12.72 5.99
CA GLU A 195 -28.26 -12.50 7.31
C GLU A 195 -27.57 -13.08 8.58
N GLN A 196 -26.87 -12.16 9.26
CA GLN A 196 -26.73 -12.00 10.73
C GLN A 196 -25.59 -12.73 11.50
N PHE A 197 -24.66 -11.87 11.97
CA PHE A 197 -23.96 -11.77 13.28
C PHE A 197 -22.81 -12.75 13.69
N ILE A 198 -21.65 -12.08 13.93
CA ILE A 198 -20.41 -12.35 14.71
C ILE A 198 -19.53 -13.57 14.38
N ILE A 199 -18.25 -13.22 14.23
CA ILE A 199 -17.00 -14.01 14.20
C ILE A 199 -16.58 -14.51 12.82
N ASN A 200 -16.16 -13.55 11.98
CA ASN A 200 -15.06 -13.76 11.06
C ASN A 200 -13.98 -12.70 11.30
N CYS A 201 -13.21 -12.88 12.38
CA CYS A 201 -12.04 -12.04 12.72
C CYS A 201 -10.72 -12.83 12.69
N LEU A 202 -10.67 -13.98 12.02
CA LEU A 202 -9.40 -14.65 11.75
C LEU A 202 -9.24 -14.76 10.24
N PHE A 203 -8.22 -14.03 9.76
CA PHE A 203 -7.61 -14.07 8.43
C PHE A 203 -8.15 -13.10 7.37
N PHE A 204 -7.20 -12.30 6.88
CA PHE A 204 -7.14 -11.56 5.62
C PHE A 204 -7.64 -10.11 5.53
N SER A 205 -6.66 -9.21 5.41
CA SER A 205 -6.74 -7.88 4.78
C SER A 205 -6.45 -8.03 3.28
N PRO A 206 -7.05 -7.20 2.41
CA PRO A 206 -6.22 -6.17 1.80
C PRO A 206 -6.91 -4.81 1.64
N ARG A 207 -6.06 -3.79 1.56
CA ARG A 207 -6.33 -2.36 1.53
C ARG A 207 -5.95 -1.87 0.13
N THR A 208 -6.88 -1.34 -0.65
CA THR A 208 -6.57 -0.49 -1.81
C THR A 208 -7.61 0.62 -1.93
N SER A 209 -7.14 1.87 -1.87
CA SER A 209 -7.90 3.04 -2.29
C SER A 209 -6.93 4.11 -2.77
N GLY A 210 -7.23 4.66 -3.95
CA GLY A 210 -6.88 6.03 -4.30
C GLY A 210 -5.81 6.23 -5.38
N MET A 211 -6.27 6.36 -6.64
CA MET A 211 -5.61 7.18 -7.66
C MET A 211 -5.87 8.68 -7.39
N ILE A 212 -4.95 9.55 -7.81
CA ILE A 212 -5.18 10.99 -8.03
C ILE A 212 -4.49 11.38 -9.36
N PRO A 213 -5.14 12.17 -10.23
CA PRO A 213 -4.61 12.57 -11.54
C PRO A 213 -3.68 13.78 -11.45
N ILE A 214 -2.71 13.86 -12.37
CA ILE A 214 -1.87 15.06 -12.56
C ILE A 214 -2.13 15.58 -13.98
N SER A 215 -2.81 16.71 -14.09
CA SER A 215 -2.78 17.57 -15.26
C SER A 215 -2.29 18.97 -14.86
N LEU A 216 -1.76 19.71 -15.84
CA LEU A 216 -1.23 21.08 -15.80
C LEU A 216 0.12 21.30 -15.11
N ALA A 217 1.23 21.16 -15.85
CA ALA A 217 2.49 21.87 -15.56
C ALA A 217 3.47 21.90 -16.75
N THR A 218 3.02 22.12 -17.99
CA THR A 218 3.90 22.00 -19.17
C THR A 218 4.76 23.23 -19.49
N ASN A 219 4.72 24.34 -18.73
CA ASN A 219 5.59 25.50 -19.02
C ASN A 219 6.39 26.06 -17.83
N GLN A 220 6.26 25.54 -16.61
CA GLN A 220 7.07 25.96 -15.44
C GLN A 220 8.29 25.07 -15.19
N HIS A 221 8.37 23.89 -15.79
CA HIS A 221 9.40 22.90 -15.49
C HIS A 221 10.82 23.34 -15.87
N ILE A 222 10.98 24.14 -16.92
CA ILE A 222 12.32 24.46 -17.48
C ILE A 222 13.11 25.41 -16.56
N LEU A 223 12.44 26.37 -15.91
CA LEU A 223 13.08 27.27 -14.95
C LEU A 223 13.38 26.57 -13.61
N GLN A 224 12.59 25.56 -13.26
CA GLN A 224 12.74 24.81 -12.01
C GLN A 224 13.99 23.90 -12.00
N PHE A 225 14.58 23.63 -13.17
CA PHE A 225 15.83 22.87 -13.28
C PHE A 225 17.10 23.71 -13.11
N GLY A 226 17.00 25.03 -12.92
CA GLY A 226 18.17 25.89 -12.65
C GLY A 226 19.13 26.04 -13.83
N VAL A 227 18.64 25.79 -15.05
CA VAL A 227 19.42 25.92 -16.29
C VAL A 227 19.72 27.42 -16.52
N THR A 228 20.83 27.88 -15.96
CA THR A 228 21.37 29.23 -16.14
C THR A 228 22.83 29.12 -16.60
N GLY A 229 23.30 30.09 -17.37
CA GLY A 229 24.69 30.10 -17.88
C GLY A 229 24.81 29.96 -19.39
N SER A 230 26.00 29.57 -19.86
CA SER A 230 26.39 29.57 -21.28
C SER A 230 25.53 28.65 -22.15
N ALA A 231 25.11 27.48 -21.64
CA ALA A 231 24.24 26.55 -22.36
C ALA A 231 22.82 27.10 -22.57
N TRP A 232 22.26 27.82 -21.58
CA TRP A 232 20.97 28.50 -21.72
C TRP A 232 21.06 29.66 -22.71
N ARG A 233 22.14 30.44 -22.66
CA ARG A 233 22.39 31.53 -23.63
C ARG A 233 22.56 31.01 -25.05
N TRP A 234 23.23 29.87 -25.23
CA TRP A 234 23.30 29.18 -26.51
C TRP A 234 21.91 28.76 -27.00
N PHE A 235 21.09 28.16 -26.12
CA PHE A 235 19.74 27.72 -26.44
C PHE A 235 18.80 28.89 -26.80
N GLN A 236 18.86 30.00 -26.07
CA GLN A 236 18.14 31.23 -26.42
C GLN A 236 18.59 31.78 -27.79
N SER A 237 19.91 31.88 -28.03
CA SER A 237 20.46 32.30 -29.32
C SER A 237 20.07 31.36 -30.48
N TYR A 238 19.91 30.07 -30.20
CA TYR A 238 19.46 29.07 -31.17
C TYR A 238 17.97 29.24 -31.54
N LEU A 239 17.13 29.65 -30.58
CA LEU A 239 15.71 29.92 -30.81
C LEU A 239 15.49 31.28 -31.51
N ASP A 240 16.22 32.33 -31.10
CA ASP A 240 16.11 33.68 -31.69
C ASP A 240 16.59 33.73 -33.16
N GLY A 241 17.43 32.78 -33.59
CA GLY A 241 17.92 32.67 -34.96
C GLY A 241 16.91 32.12 -35.98
N ARG A 242 15.68 31.79 -35.57
CA ARG A 242 14.62 31.34 -36.47
C ARG A 242 13.40 32.26 -36.43
N SER A 243 13.45 33.30 -37.25
CA SER A 243 12.21 33.85 -37.82
C SER A 243 11.57 32.74 -38.65
N TYR A 244 10.44 32.21 -38.18
CA TYR A 244 9.60 31.34 -38.99
C TYR A 244 9.12 32.14 -40.20
N GLN A 245 9.74 31.90 -41.37
CA GLN A 245 9.13 32.16 -42.67
C GLN A 245 8.23 30.98 -43.02
#